data_AF-A0AAU4FXM3-F1
#
_entry.id   AF-A0AAU4FXM3-F1
#
_cell.length_a   1.000
_cell.length_b   1.000
_cell.length_c   1.000
_cell.angle_alpha   90.00
_cell.angle_beta   90.00
_cell.angle_gamma   90.00
#
_symmetry.space_group_name_H-M   'P 1'
#
loop_
_entity.id
_entity.type
_entity.pdbx_description
1 polymer ?
#
loop_
_entity_poly.entity_id
_entity_poly.type
_entity_poly.pdbx_seq_one_letter_code
_entity_poly.pdbx_strand_id
1 'polypeptide(L)'
;MTKRRTEFTETMTGTVLLAGERETRPVRLDLAVRTGTLLLPWRTTQARVSGKLRVRGWGEDGSVEGEMEISPIARRRIRYRLSFRMDGQIYRLDGWKSVSPRHPLTSMTVMPFTLHDEQQRVAGRGTVRFSLTGALLPFLAGFRFPVVEDGDKQLAPRWNGRPGRTEVWYTTITDPATGTGLWLHHEVTAPDDGGAAHAHGWLALCPPEGPVAHTRFGPEPATPDPAGFRTADVAAGPGRLRGSCGPYTWDLTEHQEGGTLHTFPAWAWRYGLLPAAQIVPGGRARYTGTVRGPCADLTLADAPGATGRIYGHGNARRWAWLHADLGGGDVLEVVAAVARRPGLNRLPPLVFLRLRRSGRDWPRRGTRSAVGWFGLGRFRAEVGLPTWSVTGRAGPRRIRVTVHQPEERTLALEYTDPDGSRAVCRNSVGADAHVVLERWWGSWRPESEWTLRGTAHAEVGER
;
A
#
# COMPACT_ATOMS: atom_id res chain seq x y z
N MET A 1 -24.37 3.39 -11.35
CA MET A 1 -23.06 4.00 -11.03
C MET A 1 -23.09 4.66 -9.66
N THR A 2 -22.62 3.99 -8.61
CA THR A 2 -22.64 4.52 -7.24
C THR A 2 -21.49 5.53 -7.07
N LYS A 3 -21.80 6.83 -6.87
CA LYS A 3 -20.79 7.88 -6.66
C LYS A 3 -19.93 7.53 -5.44
N ARG A 4 -18.61 7.46 -5.61
CA ARG A 4 -17.61 7.12 -4.57
C ARG A 4 -17.56 8.23 -3.51
N ARG A 5 -17.69 7.91 -2.22
CA ARG A 5 -17.71 8.87 -1.10
C ARG A 5 -16.60 8.57 -0.09
N THR A 6 -16.19 9.57 0.69
CA THR A 6 -15.30 9.43 1.85
C THR A 6 -16.05 9.94 3.08
N GLU A 7 -15.99 9.19 4.17
CA GLU A 7 -16.58 9.59 5.44
C GLU A 7 -15.52 9.54 6.55
N PHE A 8 -15.52 10.53 7.44
CA PHE A 8 -14.67 10.53 8.64
C PHE A 8 -15.29 11.38 9.75
N THR A 9 -14.81 11.23 10.99
CA THR A 9 -15.26 12.02 12.14
C THR A 9 -14.10 12.84 12.72
N GLU A 10 -14.40 14.04 13.20
CA GLU A 10 -13.42 14.99 13.74
C GLU A 10 -13.91 15.58 15.07
N THR A 11 -13.12 15.41 16.14
CA THR A 11 -13.38 16.05 17.44
C THR A 11 -12.33 17.14 17.69
N MET A 12 -12.79 18.34 18.00
CA MET A 12 -11.96 19.50 18.30
C MET A 12 -12.38 20.14 19.64
N THR A 13 -11.42 20.64 20.38
CA THR A 13 -11.63 21.31 21.68
C THR A 13 -10.83 22.60 21.74
N GLY A 14 -11.36 23.65 22.34
CA GLY A 14 -10.65 24.91 22.51
C GLY A 14 -11.44 25.92 23.31
N THR A 15 -11.34 27.20 22.95
CA THR A 15 -12.00 28.30 23.65
C THR A 15 -12.66 29.29 22.70
N VAL A 16 -13.68 29.99 23.19
CA VAL A 16 -14.40 31.06 22.49
C VAL A 16 -14.63 32.25 23.43
N LEU A 17 -14.44 33.47 22.92
CA LEU A 17 -14.85 34.72 23.57
C LEU A 17 -16.11 35.22 22.88
N LEU A 18 -17.23 35.27 23.60
CA LEU A 18 -18.49 35.79 23.08
C LEU A 18 -18.50 37.32 23.12
N ALA A 19 -19.23 37.94 22.19
CA ALA A 19 -19.36 39.38 22.13
C ALA A 19 -20.01 39.92 23.42
N GLY A 20 -19.38 40.93 24.04
CA GLY A 20 -19.84 41.51 25.30
C GLY A 20 -19.29 40.82 26.56
N GLU A 21 -18.59 39.69 26.43
CA GLU A 21 -17.97 38.99 27.56
C GLU A 21 -16.49 39.34 27.72
N ARG A 22 -15.97 39.22 28.95
CA ARG A 22 -14.54 39.42 29.26
C ARG A 22 -13.76 38.11 29.40
N GLU A 23 -14.46 36.99 29.58
CA GLU A 23 -13.84 35.68 29.82
C GLU A 23 -14.09 34.71 28.67
N THR A 24 -13.11 33.84 28.40
CA THR A 24 -13.24 32.80 27.38
C THR A 24 -13.94 31.57 27.93
N ARG A 25 -14.85 30.98 27.15
CA ARG A 25 -15.55 29.74 27.47
C ARG A 25 -14.91 28.55 26.76
N PRO A 26 -14.78 27.39 27.42
CA PRO A 26 -14.43 26.14 26.76
C PRO A 26 -15.46 25.76 25.68
N VAL A 27 -14.98 25.33 24.52
CA VAL A 27 -15.78 24.85 23.39
C VAL A 27 -15.32 23.47 22.94
N ARG A 28 -16.28 22.63 22.56
CA ARG A 28 -16.06 21.32 21.94
C ARG A 28 -16.91 21.18 20.69
N LEU A 29 -16.31 20.68 19.62
CA LEU A 29 -16.95 20.46 18.34
C LEU A 29 -16.71 19.01 17.91
N ASP A 30 -17.78 18.24 17.76
CA ASP A 30 -17.76 16.86 17.30
C ASP A 30 -18.45 16.77 15.94
N LEU A 31 -17.70 16.51 14.88
CA LEU A 31 -18.17 16.54 13.49
C LEU A 31 -18.11 15.16 12.85
N ALA A 32 -19.07 14.88 11.98
CA ALA A 32 -19.06 13.84 10.98
C ALA A 32 -19.05 14.50 9.60
N VAL A 33 -18.10 14.08 8.76
CA VAL A 33 -17.84 14.67 7.46
C VAL A 33 -18.11 13.63 6.39
N ARG A 34 -18.87 14.01 5.35
CA ARG A 34 -19.17 13.18 4.18
C ARG A 34 -18.87 13.93 2.90
N THR A 35 -18.00 13.36 2.06
CA THR A 35 -17.68 13.92 0.74
C THR A 35 -18.55 13.29 -0.35
N GLY A 36 -18.88 14.06 -1.39
CA GLY A 36 -19.57 13.54 -2.58
C GLY A 36 -18.65 12.76 -3.53
N THR A 37 -17.33 12.88 -3.35
CA THR A 37 -16.26 12.28 -4.15
C THR A 37 -15.16 11.74 -3.24
N LEU A 38 -14.23 10.95 -3.79
CA LEU A 38 -13.04 10.53 -3.05
C LEU A 38 -12.16 11.74 -2.69
N LEU A 39 -11.76 11.84 -1.43
CA LEU A 39 -10.85 12.88 -0.96
C LEU A 39 -9.43 12.62 -1.49
N LEU A 40 -8.88 13.55 -2.27
CA LEU A 40 -7.53 13.50 -2.84
C LEU A 40 -6.75 14.76 -2.43
N PRO A 41 -5.55 14.66 -1.83
CA PRO A 41 -4.81 15.80 -1.29
C PRO A 41 -4.52 16.96 -2.26
N TRP A 42 -4.35 16.68 -3.55
CA TRP A 42 -4.05 17.67 -4.60
C TRP A 42 -5.30 18.31 -5.22
N ARG A 43 -6.51 17.89 -4.85
CA ARG A 43 -7.76 18.46 -5.37
C ARG A 43 -8.51 19.22 -4.27
N THR A 44 -9.31 20.20 -4.69
CA THR A 44 -10.32 20.81 -3.82
C THR A 44 -11.55 19.91 -3.77
N THR A 45 -11.98 19.49 -2.58
CA THR A 45 -13.17 18.65 -2.38
C THR A 45 -14.14 19.33 -1.44
N GLN A 46 -15.41 19.42 -1.85
CA GLN A 46 -16.51 19.87 -1.01
C GLN A 46 -17.07 18.68 -0.21
N ALA A 47 -17.35 18.92 1.06
CA ALA A 47 -17.88 17.93 1.98
C ALA A 47 -19.08 18.51 2.75
N ARG A 48 -20.07 17.67 3.03
CA ARG A 48 -21.13 17.97 3.99
C ARG A 48 -20.67 17.61 5.38
N VAL A 49 -21.03 18.43 6.34
CA VAL A 49 -20.67 18.29 7.75
C VAL A 49 -21.95 18.24 8.57
N SER A 50 -22.02 17.32 9.51
CA SER A 50 -23.06 17.27 10.54
C SER A 50 -22.42 16.96 11.89
N GLY A 51 -22.94 17.44 13.01
CA GLY A 51 -22.28 17.24 14.29
C GLY A 51 -22.94 17.93 15.47
N LYS A 52 -22.16 18.09 16.54
CA LYS A 52 -22.56 18.81 17.75
C LYS A 52 -21.53 19.86 18.14
N LEU A 53 -22.01 21.01 18.59
CA LEU A 53 -21.22 22.08 19.19
C LEU A 53 -21.66 22.24 20.65
N ARG A 54 -20.68 22.30 21.56
CA ARG A 54 -20.90 22.55 22.98
C ARG A 54 -20.07 23.73 23.41
N VAL A 55 -20.71 24.72 24.03
CA VAL A 55 -20.03 25.89 24.62
C VAL A 55 -20.46 25.99 26.08
N ARG A 56 -19.49 25.88 26.98
CA ARG A 56 -19.78 25.83 28.43
C ARG A 56 -20.56 27.07 28.88
N GLY A 57 -21.71 26.85 29.51
CA GLY A 57 -22.60 27.90 30.03
C GLY A 57 -23.33 28.73 28.97
N TRP A 58 -23.26 28.36 27.69
CA TRP A 58 -24.02 29.00 26.60
C TRP A 58 -24.92 27.99 25.86
N GLY A 59 -24.56 26.71 25.91
CA GLY A 59 -25.44 25.60 25.54
C GLY A 59 -24.65 24.33 25.25
N GLU A 60 -25.19 23.20 25.69
CA GLU A 60 -24.41 21.97 25.84
C GLU A 60 -24.61 20.93 24.73
N ASP A 61 -25.51 21.16 23.77
CA ASP A 61 -25.81 20.18 22.73
C ASP A 61 -26.45 20.79 21.45
N GLY A 62 -25.85 21.87 20.92
CA GLY A 62 -26.29 22.49 19.67
C GLY A 62 -26.00 21.59 18.46
N SER A 63 -27.04 21.21 17.70
CA SER A 63 -26.88 20.48 16.44
C SER A 63 -26.22 21.38 15.39
N VAL A 64 -25.21 20.85 14.70
CA VAL A 64 -24.41 21.56 13.71
C VAL A 64 -24.60 20.91 12.34
N GLU A 65 -24.84 21.71 11.31
CA GLU A 65 -24.81 21.28 9.92
C GLU A 65 -24.07 22.29 9.05
N GLY A 66 -23.44 21.86 7.97
CA GLY A 66 -22.82 22.78 7.04
C GLY A 66 -21.92 22.13 6.02
N GLU A 67 -20.96 22.90 5.55
CA GLU A 67 -20.04 22.50 4.51
C GLU A 67 -18.59 22.69 4.92
N MET A 68 -17.73 21.84 4.36
CA MET A 68 -16.29 21.96 4.46
C MET A 68 -15.65 21.88 3.09
N GLU A 69 -14.79 22.86 2.80
CA GLU A 69 -13.92 22.86 1.63
C GLU A 69 -12.53 22.37 2.03
N ILE A 70 -12.11 21.25 1.46
CA ILE A 70 -10.83 20.61 1.75
C ILE A 70 -9.88 20.86 0.56
N SER A 71 -8.86 21.71 0.72
CA SER A 71 -7.89 22.04 -0.33
C SER A 71 -6.46 22.22 0.24
N PRO A 72 -5.84 21.15 0.75
CA PRO A 72 -4.61 21.26 1.55
C PRO A 72 -3.37 21.58 0.71
N ILE A 73 -3.35 21.24 -0.59
CA ILE A 73 -2.22 21.55 -1.48
C ILE A 73 -2.54 22.77 -2.36
N ALA A 74 -3.66 22.73 -3.09
CA ALA A 74 -3.99 23.76 -4.08
C ALA A 74 -4.26 25.14 -3.45
N ARG A 75 -4.97 25.19 -2.32
CA ARG A 75 -5.27 26.46 -1.61
C ARG A 75 -4.62 26.56 -0.24
N ARG A 76 -3.86 25.53 0.16
CA ARG A 76 -3.27 25.43 1.50
C ARG A 76 -4.28 25.71 2.62
N ARG A 77 -5.53 25.28 2.45
CA ARG A 77 -6.63 25.63 3.36
C ARG A 77 -7.67 24.53 3.51
N ILE A 78 -8.20 24.39 4.72
CA ILE A 78 -9.43 23.64 5.00
C ILE A 78 -10.42 24.61 5.64
N ARG A 79 -11.52 24.95 4.94
CA ARG A 79 -12.50 25.95 5.40
C ARG A 79 -13.78 25.25 5.88
N TYR A 80 -14.29 25.68 7.02
CA TYR A 80 -15.50 25.20 7.66
C TYR A 80 -16.54 26.33 7.64
N ARG A 81 -17.74 26.03 7.12
CA ARG A 81 -18.89 26.93 7.15
C ARG A 81 -20.05 26.16 7.75
N LEU A 82 -20.29 26.37 9.04
CA LEU A 82 -21.24 25.59 9.82
C LEU A 82 -22.35 26.49 10.34
N SER A 83 -23.57 25.98 10.37
CA SER A 83 -24.74 26.60 10.97
C SER A 83 -25.16 25.76 12.15
N PHE A 84 -25.55 26.40 13.25
CA PHE A 84 -26.08 25.71 14.42
C PHE A 84 -27.11 26.56 15.12
N ARG A 85 -27.98 25.92 15.91
CA ARG A 85 -28.97 26.60 16.74
C ARG A 85 -28.54 26.54 18.20
N MET A 86 -28.58 27.67 18.89
CA MET A 86 -28.32 27.78 20.33
C MET A 86 -29.32 28.76 20.93
N ASP A 87 -29.93 28.41 22.06
CA ASP A 87 -30.93 29.24 22.75
C ASP A 87 -32.02 29.82 21.82
N GLY A 88 -32.48 29.00 20.87
CA GLY A 88 -33.53 29.39 19.94
C GLY A 88 -33.07 30.25 18.75
N GLN A 89 -31.82 30.72 18.70
CA GLN A 89 -31.26 31.55 17.62
C GLN A 89 -30.31 30.75 16.70
N ILE A 90 -30.21 31.14 15.42
CA ILE A 90 -29.28 30.54 14.47
C ILE A 90 -27.97 31.32 14.44
N TYR A 91 -26.86 30.60 14.56
CA TYR A 91 -25.51 31.15 14.43
C TYR A 91 -24.76 30.48 13.29
N ARG A 92 -23.81 31.21 12.70
CA ARG A 92 -22.87 30.71 11.70
C ARG A 92 -21.45 30.74 12.22
N LEU A 93 -20.75 29.62 12.11
CA LEU A 93 -19.34 29.48 12.37
C LEU A 93 -18.58 29.45 11.03
N ASP A 94 -17.70 30.43 10.83
CA ASP A 94 -16.72 30.44 9.73
C ASP A 94 -15.31 30.34 10.29
N GLY A 95 -14.59 29.31 9.87
CA GLY A 95 -13.23 29.05 10.33
C GLY A 95 -12.40 28.37 9.25
N TRP A 96 -11.08 28.51 9.32
CA TRP A 96 -10.21 27.76 8.44
C TRP A 96 -8.90 27.37 9.09
N LYS A 97 -8.36 26.26 8.61
CA LYS A 97 -7.00 25.80 8.92
C LYS A 97 -6.09 26.20 7.77
N SER A 98 -4.98 26.84 8.07
CA SER A 98 -3.94 27.20 7.10
C SER A 98 -2.89 26.09 7.06
N VAL A 99 -2.82 25.33 5.96
CA VAL A 99 -1.92 24.17 5.83
C VAL A 99 -0.53 24.63 5.41
N SER A 100 0.47 24.37 6.26
CA SER A 100 1.86 24.72 5.98
C SER A 100 2.70 23.47 5.71
N PRO A 101 3.43 23.41 4.58
CA PRO A 101 4.35 22.30 4.29
C PRO A 101 5.51 22.18 5.29
N ARG A 102 5.90 23.30 5.92
CA ARG A 102 7.03 23.35 6.87
C ARG A 102 6.66 22.79 8.25
N HIS A 103 5.38 22.86 8.62
CA HIS A 103 4.87 22.40 9.91
C HIS A 103 3.51 21.69 9.73
N PRO A 104 3.46 20.56 9.03
CA PRO A 104 2.22 19.94 8.58
C PRO A 104 1.32 19.50 9.74
N LEU A 105 1.91 19.09 10.87
CA LEU A 105 1.16 18.60 12.03
C LEU A 105 0.48 19.74 12.81
N THR A 106 1.22 20.79 13.18
CA THR A 106 0.67 21.95 13.91
C THR A 106 -0.31 22.75 13.04
N SER A 107 0.02 22.94 11.76
CA SER A 107 -0.83 23.71 10.83
C SER A 107 -2.18 23.03 10.50
N MET A 108 -2.30 21.72 10.71
CA MET A 108 -3.54 20.96 10.51
C MET A 108 -4.41 20.83 11.77
N THR A 109 -3.92 21.29 12.93
CA THR A 109 -4.61 21.06 14.22
C THR A 109 -5.32 22.28 14.75
N VAL A 110 -4.89 23.49 14.42
CA VAL A 110 -5.46 24.72 14.96
C VAL A 110 -6.43 25.33 13.95
N MET A 111 -7.67 25.57 14.39
CA MET A 111 -8.70 26.24 13.60
C MET A 111 -9.21 27.48 14.36
N PRO A 112 -8.74 28.68 14.02
CA PRO A 112 -9.45 29.90 14.39
C PRO A 112 -10.83 29.93 13.71
N PHE A 113 -11.83 30.46 14.42
CA PHE A 113 -13.17 30.64 13.88
C PHE A 113 -13.82 31.92 14.41
N THR A 114 -14.77 32.44 13.63
CA THR A 114 -15.65 33.55 14.00
C THR A 114 -17.09 33.07 14.00
N LEU A 115 -17.84 33.48 15.02
CA LEU A 115 -19.27 33.26 15.11
C LEU A 115 -20.01 34.50 14.62
N HIS A 116 -21.04 34.30 13.82
CA HIS A 116 -21.92 35.34 13.31
C HIS A 116 -23.37 35.05 13.74
N ASP A 117 -24.10 36.10 14.12
CA ASP A 117 -25.55 36.02 14.33
C ASP A 117 -26.32 36.00 12.99
N GLU A 118 -27.65 35.96 13.05
CA GLU A 118 -28.52 35.97 11.86
C GLU A 118 -28.32 37.22 11.00
N GLN A 119 -28.01 38.36 11.63
CA GLN A 119 -27.72 39.64 10.97
C GLN A 119 -26.25 39.74 10.48
N GLN A 120 -25.50 38.64 10.50
CA GLN A 120 -24.08 38.56 10.12
C GLN A 120 -23.11 39.36 11.00
N ARG A 121 -23.55 39.87 12.15
CA ARG A 121 -22.68 40.56 13.11
C ARG A 121 -21.86 39.55 13.88
N VAL A 122 -20.65 39.94 14.26
CA VAL A 122 -19.74 39.05 15.01
C VAL A 122 -20.29 38.82 16.41
N ALA A 123 -20.71 37.58 16.68
CA ALA A 123 -21.21 37.13 17.97
C ALA A 123 -20.10 36.55 18.87
N GLY A 124 -18.93 36.25 18.31
CA GLY A 124 -17.79 35.77 19.07
C GLY A 124 -16.60 35.35 18.20
N ARG A 125 -15.44 35.18 18.82
CA ARG A 125 -14.23 34.66 18.17
C ARG A 125 -13.59 33.59 19.04
N GLY A 126 -13.13 32.52 18.41
CA GLY A 126 -12.56 31.40 19.14
C GLY A 126 -11.48 30.68 18.36
N THR A 127 -10.88 29.71 19.03
CA THR A 127 -9.92 28.80 18.42
C THR A 127 -10.16 27.42 18.98
N VAL A 128 -10.31 26.44 18.08
CA VAL A 128 -10.34 25.03 18.45
C VAL A 128 -9.08 24.31 17.98
N ARG A 129 -8.70 23.27 18.73
CA ARG A 129 -7.59 22.39 18.40
C ARG A 129 -8.08 20.96 18.23
N PHE A 130 -7.62 20.31 17.16
CA PHE A 130 -7.79 18.88 16.95
C PHE A 130 -6.81 18.09 17.85
N SER A 131 -7.32 17.16 18.65
CA SER A 131 -6.48 16.32 19.51
C SER A 131 -5.84 15.17 18.71
N LEU A 132 -4.57 15.34 18.31
CA LEU A 132 -3.81 14.30 17.60
C LEU A 132 -3.52 13.07 18.48
N THR A 133 -3.35 13.26 19.78
CA THR A 133 -2.94 12.22 20.74
C THR A 133 -4.06 11.22 21.06
N GLY A 134 -5.33 11.56 20.80
CA GLY A 134 -6.48 10.66 21.02
C GLY A 134 -7.40 10.43 19.82
N ALA A 135 -7.44 11.34 18.83
CA ALA A 135 -8.44 11.31 17.76
C ALA A 135 -7.89 11.05 16.35
N LEU A 136 -6.57 11.07 16.12
CA LEU A 136 -5.97 10.80 14.80
C LEU A 136 -6.21 9.35 14.33
N LEU A 137 -6.10 8.37 15.23
CA LEU A 137 -6.33 6.95 14.95
C LEU A 137 -7.80 6.66 14.62
N PRO A 138 -8.81 7.14 15.40
CA PRO A 138 -10.22 7.09 15.02
C PRO A 138 -10.54 7.82 13.71
N PHE A 139 -9.94 9.01 13.48
CA PHE A 139 -10.12 9.80 12.26
C PHE A 139 -9.66 9.03 11.01
N LEU A 140 -8.43 8.47 11.01
CA LEU A 140 -7.92 7.62 9.94
C LEU A 140 -8.67 6.28 9.84
N ALA A 141 -9.17 5.75 10.96
CA ALA A 141 -10.00 4.55 10.99
C ALA A 141 -11.45 4.80 10.48
N GLY A 142 -11.90 6.05 10.48
CA GLY A 142 -13.21 6.48 9.99
C GLY A 142 -13.34 6.43 8.47
N PHE A 143 -12.23 6.58 7.74
CA PHE A 143 -12.20 6.46 6.27
C PHE A 143 -12.72 5.08 5.83
N ARG A 144 -13.98 5.05 5.40
CA ARG A 144 -14.61 3.92 4.74
C ARG A 144 -14.58 4.18 3.23
N PHE A 145 -13.70 3.46 2.53
CA PHE A 145 -13.72 3.39 1.07
C PHE A 145 -14.59 2.19 0.68
N PRO A 146 -15.61 2.36 -0.18
CA PRO A 146 -16.39 1.22 -0.65
C PRO A 146 -15.49 0.25 -1.41
N VAL A 147 -15.48 -1.00 -0.95
CA VAL A 147 -14.85 -2.15 -1.60
C VAL A 147 -15.87 -2.68 -2.59
N VAL A 148 -15.63 -2.44 -3.87
CA VAL A 148 -16.16 -3.28 -4.94
C VAL A 148 -14.92 -3.78 -5.66
N GLU A 149 -14.48 -4.98 -5.29
CA GLU A 149 -13.42 -5.70 -5.97
C GLU A 149 -14.03 -6.28 -7.24
N ASP A 150 -13.69 -5.66 -8.37
CA ASP A 150 -13.94 -6.23 -9.69
C ASP A 150 -12.64 -6.93 -10.06
N GLY A 151 -12.55 -8.22 -9.75
CA GLY A 151 -11.31 -9.01 -9.81
C GLY A 151 -10.66 -8.96 -11.21
N ASP A 152 -11.48 -9.04 -12.25
CA ASP A 152 -11.04 -9.02 -13.65
C ASP A 152 -10.33 -7.71 -14.03
N LYS A 153 -10.74 -6.57 -13.44
CA LYS A 153 -10.09 -5.27 -13.69
C LYS A 153 -8.72 -5.14 -13.04
N GLN A 154 -8.38 -6.00 -12.08
CA GLN A 154 -7.07 -5.96 -11.42
C GLN A 154 -6.00 -6.74 -12.19
N LEU A 155 -6.43 -7.59 -13.13
CA LEU A 155 -5.58 -8.38 -14.02
C LEU A 155 -5.17 -7.63 -15.29
N ALA A 156 -5.94 -6.62 -15.69
CA ALA A 156 -5.62 -5.80 -16.84
C ALA A 156 -4.24 -5.09 -16.68
N PRO A 157 -3.46 -4.95 -17.77
CA PRO A 157 -2.28 -4.07 -17.81
C PRO A 157 -2.59 -2.66 -17.30
N ARG A 158 -1.71 -2.09 -16.48
CA ARG A 158 -1.84 -0.71 -15.98
C ARG A 158 -1.00 0.27 -16.76
N TRP A 159 0.11 -0.19 -17.31
CA TRP A 159 1.02 0.63 -18.07
C TRP A 159 0.36 1.07 -19.37
N ASN A 160 0.50 2.37 -19.65
CA ASN A 160 -0.18 3.03 -20.76
C ASN A 160 0.76 3.96 -21.54
N GLY A 161 2.07 3.70 -21.47
CA GLY A 161 3.09 4.53 -22.13
C GLY A 161 3.47 5.81 -21.37
N ARG A 162 2.86 6.11 -20.22
CA ARG A 162 3.17 7.34 -19.47
C ARG A 162 4.66 7.35 -19.02
N PRO A 163 5.43 8.40 -19.33
CA PRO A 163 6.81 8.57 -18.85
C PRO A 163 6.98 8.46 -17.33
N GLY A 164 8.14 7.98 -16.90
CA GLY A 164 8.47 7.77 -15.49
C GLY A 164 7.68 6.65 -14.83
N ARG A 165 7.23 5.64 -15.60
CA ARG A 165 6.44 4.51 -15.11
C ARG A 165 7.03 3.17 -15.53
N THR A 166 7.01 2.24 -14.60
CA THR A 166 7.26 0.82 -14.84
C THR A 166 6.06 -0.02 -14.41
N GLU A 167 5.81 -1.09 -15.15
CA GLU A 167 4.96 -2.20 -14.75
C GLU A 167 5.71 -3.51 -14.84
N VAL A 168 5.62 -4.31 -13.78
CA VAL A 168 6.25 -5.62 -13.67
C VAL A 168 5.20 -6.71 -13.48
N TRP A 169 5.34 -7.78 -14.25
CA TRP A 169 4.70 -9.07 -14.04
C TRP A 169 5.77 -10.02 -13.49
N TYR A 170 5.60 -10.38 -12.23
CA TYR A 170 6.62 -11.04 -11.43
C TYR A 170 6.12 -12.42 -11.01
N THR A 171 6.51 -13.46 -11.74
CA THR A 171 6.01 -14.82 -11.49
C THR A 171 7.10 -15.65 -10.82
N THR A 172 6.76 -16.25 -9.68
CA THR A 172 7.62 -17.19 -8.96
C THR A 172 6.89 -18.49 -8.71
N ILE A 173 7.54 -19.60 -9.01
CA ILE A 173 6.96 -20.95 -8.99
C ILE A 173 7.96 -21.90 -8.34
N THR A 174 7.49 -22.88 -7.58
CA THR A 174 8.32 -24.01 -7.15
C THR A 174 7.73 -25.28 -7.71
N ASP A 175 8.51 -26.02 -8.51
CA ASP A 175 8.13 -27.34 -9.00
C ASP A 175 8.16 -28.34 -7.83
N PRO A 176 7.02 -28.96 -7.47
CA PRO A 176 6.98 -29.90 -6.36
C PRO A 176 7.71 -31.23 -6.67
N ALA A 177 7.92 -31.57 -7.94
CA ALA A 177 8.58 -32.83 -8.31
C ALA A 177 10.09 -32.77 -8.11
N THR A 178 10.73 -31.68 -8.54
CA THR A 178 12.19 -31.52 -8.47
C THR A 178 12.65 -30.58 -7.37
N GLY A 179 11.74 -29.77 -6.80
CA GLY A 179 12.08 -28.65 -5.91
C GLY A 179 12.67 -27.44 -6.63
N THR A 180 12.74 -27.46 -7.97
CA THR A 180 13.31 -26.35 -8.75
C THR A 180 12.41 -25.13 -8.67
N GLY A 181 12.99 -24.00 -8.25
CA GLY A 181 12.34 -22.70 -8.33
C GLY A 181 12.44 -22.11 -9.74
N LEU A 182 11.39 -21.45 -10.20
CA LEU A 182 11.34 -20.72 -11.45
C LEU A 182 10.94 -19.27 -11.17
N TRP A 183 11.68 -18.34 -11.75
CA TRP A 183 11.39 -16.91 -11.74
C TRP A 183 11.26 -16.39 -13.16
N LEU A 184 10.10 -15.85 -13.50
CA LEU A 184 9.85 -15.11 -14.72
C LEU A 184 9.59 -13.64 -14.37
N HIS A 185 10.43 -12.75 -14.88
CA HIS A 185 10.28 -11.30 -14.71
C HIS A 185 10.01 -10.68 -16.07
N HIS A 186 8.89 -9.98 -16.18
CA HIS A 186 8.55 -9.21 -17.37
C HIS A 186 8.28 -7.76 -16.98
N GLU A 187 9.04 -6.85 -17.54
CA GLU A 187 9.02 -5.44 -17.15
C GLU A 187 8.91 -4.53 -18.36
N VAL A 188 7.96 -3.60 -18.30
CA VAL A 188 7.87 -2.49 -19.26
C VAL A 188 8.17 -1.19 -18.55
N THR A 189 9.15 -0.46 -19.06
CA THR A 189 9.61 0.82 -18.51
C THR A 189 9.47 1.93 -19.54
N ALA A 190 8.83 3.02 -19.13
CA ALA A 190 8.85 4.30 -19.83
C ALA A 190 9.80 5.25 -19.08
N PRO A 191 10.98 5.57 -19.63
CA PRO A 191 11.91 6.53 -19.04
C PRO A 191 11.26 7.90 -18.75
N ASP A 192 11.77 8.64 -17.76
CA ASP A 192 11.30 9.99 -17.44
C ASP A 192 12.03 11.11 -18.20
N ASP A 193 13.15 10.79 -18.86
CA ASP A 193 13.97 11.68 -19.69
C ASP A 193 13.44 11.85 -21.13
N GLY A 194 12.32 11.22 -21.46
CA GLY A 194 11.72 11.23 -22.79
C GLY A 194 12.25 10.15 -23.74
N GLY A 195 13.12 9.26 -23.26
CA GLY A 195 13.55 8.07 -23.99
C GLY A 195 12.40 7.13 -24.36
N ALA A 196 12.65 6.29 -25.36
CA ALA A 196 11.65 5.32 -25.82
C ALA A 196 11.32 4.30 -24.71
N ALA A 197 10.03 4.00 -24.59
CA ALA A 197 9.58 2.91 -23.74
C ALA A 197 10.15 1.58 -24.23
N HIS A 198 10.55 0.73 -23.28
CA HIS A 198 11.13 -0.56 -23.58
C HIS A 198 10.60 -1.67 -22.67
N ALA A 199 10.54 -2.86 -23.23
CA ALA A 199 10.19 -4.10 -22.56
C ALA A 199 11.44 -4.96 -22.42
N HIS A 200 11.64 -5.54 -21.24
CA HIS A 200 12.76 -6.42 -20.95
C HIS A 200 12.37 -7.40 -19.84
N GLY A 201 13.24 -8.37 -19.57
CA GLY A 201 12.98 -9.33 -18.53
C GLY A 201 13.95 -10.50 -18.56
N TRP A 202 13.59 -11.54 -17.82
CA TRP A 202 14.40 -12.75 -17.71
C TRP A 202 13.60 -13.95 -17.26
N LEU A 203 14.24 -15.09 -17.47
CA LEU A 203 13.91 -16.36 -16.86
C LEU A 203 15.09 -16.78 -15.99
N ALA A 204 14.82 -17.27 -14.78
CA ALA A 204 15.79 -17.95 -13.94
C ALA A 204 15.24 -19.27 -13.40
N LEU A 205 16.08 -20.31 -13.42
CA LEU A 205 15.84 -21.62 -12.84
C LEU A 205 16.82 -21.82 -11.67
N CYS A 206 16.28 -22.05 -10.49
CA CYS A 206 17.02 -22.25 -9.25
C CYS A 206 16.79 -23.67 -8.77
N PRO A 207 17.61 -24.66 -9.18
CA PRO A 207 17.51 -26.01 -8.65
C PRO A 207 17.82 -26.03 -7.15
N PRO A 208 17.35 -27.04 -6.37
CA PRO A 208 17.70 -27.15 -4.95
C PRO A 208 19.20 -27.28 -4.69
N GLU A 209 19.89 -27.91 -5.65
CA GLU A 209 21.34 -28.11 -5.70
C GLU A 209 21.88 -27.68 -7.06
N GLY A 210 23.07 -27.08 -7.07
CA GLY A 210 23.71 -26.60 -8.30
C GLY A 210 23.45 -25.11 -8.58
N PRO A 211 24.06 -24.58 -9.65
CA PRO A 211 24.02 -23.15 -9.94
C PRO A 211 22.66 -22.70 -10.47
N VAL A 212 22.31 -21.46 -10.16
CA VAL A 212 21.16 -20.79 -10.78
C VAL A 212 21.45 -20.52 -12.26
N ALA A 213 20.60 -21.05 -13.14
CA ALA A 213 20.66 -20.75 -14.56
C ALA A 213 19.72 -19.58 -14.89
N HIS A 214 20.16 -18.64 -15.73
CA HIS A 214 19.31 -17.51 -16.12
C HIS A 214 19.60 -17.02 -17.55
N THR A 215 18.62 -16.35 -18.14
CA THR A 215 18.74 -15.67 -19.43
C THR A 215 17.95 -14.37 -19.42
N ARG A 216 18.41 -13.36 -20.16
CA ARG A 216 17.76 -12.04 -20.28
C ARG A 216 17.29 -11.80 -21.71
N PHE A 217 16.12 -11.20 -21.84
CA PHE A 217 15.59 -10.68 -23.11
C PHE A 217 15.35 -9.18 -23.02
N GLY A 218 15.26 -8.55 -24.19
CA GLY A 218 15.23 -7.09 -24.32
C GLY A 218 16.56 -6.41 -23.97
N PRO A 219 16.57 -5.07 -23.89
CA PRO A 219 15.42 -4.19 -24.08
C PRO A 219 14.95 -4.15 -25.55
N GLU A 220 13.63 -4.23 -25.74
CA GLU A 220 12.96 -4.05 -27.03
C GLU A 220 11.96 -2.89 -26.95
N PRO A 221 11.68 -2.14 -28.04
CA PRO A 221 10.65 -1.11 -28.03
C PRO A 221 9.29 -1.64 -27.55
N ALA A 222 8.62 -0.91 -26.67
CA ALA A 222 7.35 -1.32 -26.09
C ALA A 222 6.22 -0.34 -26.42
N THR A 223 5.06 -0.88 -26.75
CA THR A 223 3.78 -0.14 -26.86
C THR A 223 2.74 -0.77 -25.94
N PRO A 224 1.74 0.00 -25.45
CA PRO A 224 0.73 -0.56 -24.57
C PRO A 224 -0.07 -1.67 -25.25
N ASP A 225 -0.15 -2.85 -24.61
CA ASP A 225 -0.93 -3.99 -25.08
C ASP A 225 -2.03 -4.31 -24.04
N PRO A 226 -3.31 -4.38 -24.42
CA PRO A 226 -4.39 -4.75 -23.49
C PRO A 226 -4.32 -6.20 -22.99
N ALA A 227 -3.61 -7.09 -23.69
CA ALA A 227 -3.48 -8.50 -23.34
C ALA A 227 -2.46 -8.75 -22.23
N GLY A 228 -1.51 -7.84 -22.00
CA GLY A 228 -0.41 -8.12 -21.08
C GLY A 228 0.88 -7.39 -21.41
N PHE A 229 1.97 -7.99 -20.94
CA PHE A 229 3.32 -7.76 -21.41
C PHE A 229 3.53 -8.48 -22.76
N ARG A 230 4.24 -7.83 -23.69
CA ARG A 230 4.60 -8.43 -24.99
C ARG A 230 5.93 -7.87 -25.52
N THR A 231 6.73 -8.77 -26.08
CA THR A 231 7.88 -8.51 -26.97
C THR A 231 7.73 -9.35 -28.24
N ALA A 232 8.75 -9.41 -29.11
CA ALA A 232 8.74 -10.27 -30.29
C ALA A 232 8.53 -11.75 -29.91
N ASP A 233 9.29 -12.25 -28.93
CA ASP A 233 9.34 -13.67 -28.59
C ASP A 233 8.70 -14.02 -27.24
N VAL A 234 8.24 -13.04 -26.46
CA VAL A 234 7.70 -13.24 -25.11
C VAL A 234 6.35 -12.56 -24.94
N ALA A 235 5.40 -13.27 -24.32
CA ALA A 235 4.10 -12.75 -23.94
C ALA A 235 3.72 -13.24 -22.54
N ALA A 236 3.28 -12.31 -21.68
CA ALA A 236 2.79 -12.62 -20.35
C ALA A 236 1.49 -11.86 -20.09
N GLY A 237 0.42 -12.60 -19.86
CA GLY A 237 -0.91 -12.08 -19.60
C GLY A 237 -1.65 -12.92 -18.56
N PRO A 238 -2.87 -12.52 -18.17
CA PRO A 238 -3.65 -13.30 -17.21
C PRO A 238 -3.90 -14.71 -17.76
N GLY A 239 -3.56 -15.74 -16.98
CA GLY A 239 -3.80 -17.13 -17.34
C GLY A 239 -2.75 -17.78 -18.26
N ARG A 240 -1.84 -17.02 -18.89
CA ARG A 240 -0.82 -17.62 -19.76
C ARG A 240 0.49 -16.84 -19.83
N LEU A 241 1.59 -17.57 -19.77
CA LEU A 241 2.96 -17.08 -19.87
C LEU A 241 3.69 -17.90 -20.93
N ARG A 242 4.12 -17.28 -22.02
CA ARG A 242 4.84 -17.97 -23.10
C ARG A 242 6.03 -17.15 -23.54
N GLY A 243 7.14 -17.83 -23.84
CA GLY A 243 8.24 -17.13 -24.47
C GLY A 243 9.39 -18.00 -24.93
N SER A 244 10.32 -17.35 -25.61
CA SER A 244 11.61 -17.90 -26.00
C SER A 244 12.70 -16.88 -25.71
N CYS A 245 13.81 -17.30 -25.11
CA CYS A 245 14.95 -16.45 -24.86
C CYS A 245 16.22 -17.29 -24.72
N GLY A 246 17.23 -17.01 -25.54
CA GLY A 246 18.47 -17.80 -25.57
C GLY A 246 18.13 -19.28 -25.77
N PRO A 247 18.64 -20.20 -24.92
CA PRO A 247 18.36 -21.62 -25.07
C PRO A 247 17.05 -22.06 -24.41
N TYR A 248 16.27 -21.14 -23.83
CA TYR A 248 15.07 -21.47 -23.06
C TYR A 248 13.80 -21.15 -23.84
N THR A 249 12.82 -22.04 -23.73
CA THR A 249 11.44 -21.78 -24.18
C THR A 249 10.47 -22.18 -23.08
N TRP A 250 9.35 -21.46 -22.95
CA TRP A 250 8.32 -21.79 -21.97
C TRP A 250 6.92 -21.58 -22.52
N ASP A 251 5.99 -22.39 -22.03
CA ASP A 251 4.56 -22.24 -22.25
C ASP A 251 3.83 -22.77 -21.02
N LEU A 252 3.32 -21.83 -20.21
CA LEU A 252 2.74 -22.10 -18.91
C LEU A 252 1.31 -21.53 -18.86
N THR A 253 0.40 -22.33 -18.33
CA THR A 253 -0.94 -21.90 -17.96
C THR A 253 -0.96 -21.55 -16.48
N GLU A 254 -1.53 -20.40 -16.15
CA GLU A 254 -1.73 -19.93 -14.77
C GLU A 254 -3.19 -20.13 -14.36
N HIS A 255 -3.40 -20.73 -13.19
CA HIS A 255 -4.70 -20.84 -12.54
C HIS A 255 -4.65 -20.13 -11.19
N GLN A 256 -5.22 -18.94 -11.10
CA GLN A 256 -5.24 -18.15 -9.86
C GLN A 256 -6.18 -18.77 -8.83
N GLU A 257 -5.74 -18.79 -7.57
CA GLU A 257 -6.47 -19.40 -6.45
C GLU A 257 -6.89 -18.33 -5.42
N GLY A 258 -8.14 -17.90 -5.46
CA GLY A 258 -8.73 -16.98 -4.47
C GLY A 258 -8.83 -15.53 -4.95
N GLY A 259 -9.08 -14.60 -4.02
CA GLY A 259 -9.19 -13.17 -4.33
C GLY A 259 -7.85 -12.45 -4.24
N THR A 260 -7.66 -11.33 -4.94
CA THR A 260 -6.41 -10.56 -4.91
C THR A 260 -5.91 -10.29 -3.50
N LEU A 261 -4.63 -10.60 -3.25
CA LEU A 261 -3.94 -10.23 -2.03
C LEU A 261 -3.32 -8.83 -2.21
N HIS A 262 -3.86 -7.87 -1.47
CA HIS A 262 -3.33 -6.50 -1.45
C HIS A 262 -2.29 -6.35 -0.34
N THR A 263 -1.00 -6.47 -0.68
CA THR A 263 0.15 -6.23 0.23
C THR A 263 0.13 -4.80 0.76
N PHE A 264 -0.02 -3.87 -0.18
CA PHE A 264 -0.25 -2.45 0.11
C PHE A 264 -1.76 -2.19 0.34
N PRO A 265 -2.15 -1.06 0.95
CA PRO A 265 -3.54 -0.65 0.93
C PRO A 265 -4.10 -0.63 -0.50
N ALA A 266 -5.29 -1.21 -0.73
CA ALA A 266 -5.86 -1.34 -2.08
C ALA A 266 -5.97 -0.01 -2.87
N TRP A 267 -6.13 1.12 -2.17
CA TRP A 267 -6.13 2.45 -2.79
C TRP A 267 -4.79 2.82 -3.43
N ALA A 268 -3.66 2.31 -2.92
CA ALA A 268 -2.34 2.59 -3.44
C ALA A 268 -2.19 2.00 -4.85
N TRP A 269 -2.62 0.76 -5.04
CA TRP A 269 -2.72 0.13 -6.35
C TRP A 269 -3.70 0.88 -7.26
N ARG A 270 -4.92 1.11 -6.77
CA ARG A 270 -6.00 1.72 -7.56
C ARG A 270 -5.63 3.08 -8.13
N TYR A 271 -5.01 3.93 -7.32
CA TYR A 271 -4.77 5.34 -7.66
C TYR A 271 -3.31 5.68 -7.96
N GLY A 272 -2.36 4.74 -7.79
CA GLY A 272 -0.95 4.95 -8.11
C GLY A 272 -0.27 6.05 -7.28
N LEU A 273 -0.64 6.16 -6.00
CA LEU A 273 -0.25 7.26 -5.11
C LEU A 273 1.02 7.01 -4.29
N LEU A 274 1.41 5.74 -4.16
CA LEU A 274 2.72 5.38 -3.63
C LEU A 274 3.73 5.35 -4.78
N PRO A 275 5.03 5.53 -4.49
CA PRO A 275 6.09 5.44 -5.50
C PRO A 275 5.97 4.17 -6.34
N ALA A 276 5.69 3.04 -5.69
CA ALA A 276 5.26 1.79 -6.30
C ALA A 276 4.21 1.12 -5.40
N ALA A 277 3.37 0.28 -6.01
CA ALA A 277 2.45 -0.60 -5.29
C ALA A 277 2.46 -1.98 -5.93
N GLN A 278 2.36 -3.00 -5.08
CA GLN A 278 2.27 -4.40 -5.47
C GLN A 278 0.91 -4.98 -5.07
N ILE A 279 0.41 -5.88 -5.92
CA ILE A 279 -0.67 -6.81 -5.60
C ILE A 279 -0.26 -8.22 -6.03
N VAL A 280 -0.88 -9.24 -5.47
CA VAL A 280 -0.79 -10.62 -5.94
C VAL A 280 -2.19 -11.05 -6.35
N PRO A 281 -2.57 -11.00 -7.64
CA PRO A 281 -3.84 -11.53 -8.10
C PRO A 281 -3.99 -13.02 -7.74
N GLY A 282 -5.20 -13.43 -7.35
CA GLY A 282 -5.43 -14.72 -6.68
C GLY A 282 -4.91 -14.77 -5.23
N GLY A 283 -3.75 -14.16 -4.98
CA GLY A 283 -2.96 -14.32 -3.77
C GLY A 283 -2.04 -15.54 -3.84
N ARG A 284 -2.39 -16.51 -4.68
CA ARG A 284 -1.66 -17.73 -5.05
C ARG A 284 -2.09 -18.14 -6.46
N ALA A 285 -1.33 -19.02 -7.09
CA ALA A 285 -1.70 -19.66 -8.34
C ALA A 285 -1.09 -21.07 -8.48
N ARG A 286 -1.67 -21.84 -9.38
CA ARG A 286 -1.14 -23.12 -9.88
C ARG A 286 -0.67 -22.97 -11.30
N TYR A 287 0.44 -23.63 -11.62
CA TYR A 287 1.04 -23.57 -12.95
C TYR A 287 1.17 -24.96 -13.55
N THR A 288 0.73 -25.06 -14.80
CA THR A 288 0.86 -26.28 -15.61
C THR A 288 1.48 -25.91 -16.94
N GLY A 289 2.45 -26.69 -17.41
CA GLY A 289 3.12 -26.45 -18.67
C GLY A 289 4.58 -26.88 -18.66
N THR A 290 5.37 -26.36 -19.59
CA THR A 290 6.76 -26.77 -19.76
C THR A 290 7.69 -25.58 -19.87
N VAL A 291 8.86 -25.69 -19.23
CA VAL A 291 10.04 -24.87 -19.50
C VAL A 291 11.11 -25.79 -20.06
N ARG A 292 11.54 -25.55 -21.30
CA ARG A 292 12.60 -26.32 -21.95
C ARG A 292 13.91 -25.56 -21.86
N GLY A 293 14.99 -26.29 -21.64
CA GLY A 293 16.34 -25.72 -21.52
C GLY A 293 17.45 -26.73 -21.81
N PRO A 294 18.72 -26.30 -21.80
CA PRO A 294 19.86 -27.13 -22.20
C PRO A 294 20.05 -28.40 -21.37
N CYS A 295 19.84 -28.30 -20.06
CA CYS A 295 20.19 -29.38 -19.13
C CYS A 295 19.03 -30.34 -18.90
N ALA A 296 17.81 -29.81 -18.77
CA ALA A 296 16.60 -30.58 -18.56
C ALA A 296 15.36 -29.73 -18.87
N ASP A 297 14.30 -30.41 -19.28
CA ASP A 297 12.96 -29.84 -19.36
C ASP A 297 12.29 -29.90 -17.98
N LEU A 298 11.76 -28.77 -17.52
CA LEU A 298 10.92 -28.68 -16.33
C LEU A 298 9.45 -28.79 -16.75
N THR A 299 8.79 -29.88 -16.38
CA THR A 299 7.35 -30.06 -16.61
C THR A 299 6.60 -29.75 -15.32
N LEU A 300 5.85 -28.64 -15.33
CA LEU A 300 5.05 -28.22 -14.20
C LEU A 300 3.68 -28.90 -14.27
N ALA A 301 3.31 -29.56 -13.18
CA ALA A 301 2.01 -30.17 -13.00
C ALA A 301 1.39 -29.62 -11.70
N ASP A 302 0.47 -28.68 -11.83
CA ASP A 302 -0.20 -28.02 -10.70
C ASP A 302 0.79 -27.38 -9.69
N ALA A 303 1.91 -26.86 -10.19
CA ALA A 303 2.99 -26.35 -9.37
C ALA A 303 2.57 -25.07 -8.62
N PRO A 304 2.77 -24.98 -7.28
CA PRO A 304 2.47 -23.77 -6.52
C PRO A 304 3.35 -22.60 -6.94
N GLY A 305 2.75 -21.42 -6.99
CA GLY A 305 3.46 -20.18 -7.15
C GLY A 305 2.54 -18.97 -7.00
N ALA A 306 3.01 -17.83 -7.48
CA ALA A 306 2.20 -16.65 -7.63
C ALA A 306 2.76 -15.71 -8.70
N THR A 307 1.87 -14.95 -9.33
CA THR A 307 2.23 -13.78 -10.13
C THR A 307 1.92 -12.53 -9.33
N GLY A 308 2.96 -11.79 -8.97
CA GLY A 308 2.85 -10.42 -8.48
C GLY A 308 2.69 -9.42 -9.65
N ARG A 309 1.95 -8.35 -9.39
CA ARG A 309 1.86 -7.18 -10.27
C ARG A 309 2.36 -5.96 -9.53
N ILE A 310 3.37 -5.29 -10.08
CA ILE A 310 3.98 -4.10 -9.51
C ILE A 310 3.82 -2.96 -10.50
N TYR A 311 3.36 -1.81 -10.03
CA TYR A 311 3.23 -0.61 -10.84
C TYR A 311 3.74 0.60 -10.07
N GLY A 312 4.63 1.38 -10.67
CA GLY A 312 5.31 2.45 -9.95
C GLY A 312 6.21 3.32 -10.81
N HIS A 313 7.10 4.05 -10.15
CA HIS A 313 8.12 4.94 -10.73
C HIS A 313 9.52 4.34 -10.51
N GLY A 314 9.62 3.02 -10.44
CA GLY A 314 10.83 2.29 -10.06
C GLY A 314 10.92 2.00 -8.56
N ASN A 315 12.06 1.41 -8.20
CA ASN A 315 12.25 0.68 -6.96
C ASN A 315 12.51 1.57 -5.74
N ALA A 316 12.50 0.95 -4.56
CA ALA A 316 12.85 1.62 -3.32
C ALA A 316 14.38 1.83 -3.24
N ARG A 317 14.85 2.65 -2.29
CA ARG A 317 16.30 2.76 -2.04
C ARG A 317 16.89 1.44 -1.58
N ARG A 318 16.12 0.75 -0.73
CA ARG A 318 16.43 -0.57 -0.19
C ARG A 318 15.13 -1.27 0.10
N TRP A 319 15.01 -2.55 -0.22
CA TRP A 319 13.81 -3.31 0.09
C TRP A 319 14.11 -4.78 0.39
N ALA A 320 13.15 -5.42 1.03
CA ALA A 320 13.01 -6.86 1.10
C ALA A 320 11.57 -7.22 0.71
N TRP A 321 11.41 -8.33 0.00
CA TRP A 321 10.12 -8.90 -0.34
C TRP A 321 10.09 -10.39 -0.03
N LEU A 322 8.94 -10.88 0.41
CA LEU A 322 8.66 -12.30 0.63
C LEU A 322 7.26 -12.61 0.11
N HIS A 323 7.18 -13.66 -0.70
CA HIS A 323 5.99 -14.45 -0.91
C HIS A 323 6.20 -15.85 -0.31
N ALA A 324 5.28 -16.26 0.55
CA ALA A 324 5.34 -17.54 1.24
C ALA A 324 3.98 -18.24 1.16
N ASP A 325 3.90 -19.30 0.35
CA ASP A 325 2.83 -20.28 0.42
C ASP A 325 2.98 -21.08 1.73
N LEU A 326 2.02 -20.92 2.64
CA LEU A 326 2.07 -21.51 3.97
C LEU A 326 1.35 -22.87 4.04
N GLY A 327 0.83 -23.38 2.92
CA GLY A 327 0.00 -24.57 2.85
C GLY A 327 -1.46 -24.34 3.26
N GLY A 328 -2.36 -25.25 2.87
CA GLY A 328 -3.78 -25.21 3.25
C GLY A 328 -4.55 -23.97 2.77
N GLY A 329 -4.06 -23.28 1.73
CA GLY A 329 -4.61 -22.02 1.25
C GLY A 329 -4.15 -20.77 2.02
N ASP A 330 -3.33 -20.94 3.06
CA ASP A 330 -2.71 -19.84 3.77
C ASP A 330 -1.54 -19.27 2.96
N VAL A 331 -1.37 -17.95 2.98
CA VAL A 331 -0.30 -17.26 2.27
C VAL A 331 0.13 -16.01 3.02
N LEU A 332 1.44 -15.76 3.05
CA LEU A 332 2.04 -14.56 3.62
C LEU A 332 2.79 -13.78 2.54
N GLU A 333 2.51 -12.48 2.51
CA GLU A 333 3.11 -11.53 1.59
C GLU A 333 3.69 -10.36 2.39
N VAL A 334 4.97 -10.06 2.20
CA VAL A 334 5.70 -9.02 2.94
C VAL A 334 6.48 -8.15 1.97
N VAL A 335 6.39 -6.85 2.15
CA VAL A 335 7.30 -5.85 1.56
C VAL A 335 7.80 -4.94 2.67
N ALA A 336 9.12 -4.89 2.85
CA ALA A 336 9.78 -3.91 3.69
C ALA A 336 10.61 -2.97 2.81
N ALA A 337 10.35 -1.66 2.83
CA ALA A 337 10.98 -0.73 1.89
C ALA A 337 11.43 0.60 2.53
N VAL A 338 12.59 1.09 2.12
CA VAL A 338 13.13 2.41 2.46
C VAL A 338 12.92 3.37 1.30
N ALA A 339 12.30 4.52 1.56
CA ALA A 339 11.98 5.49 0.52
C ALA A 339 13.24 6.11 -0.12
N ARG A 340 13.14 6.46 -1.41
CA ARG A 340 14.19 7.21 -2.13
C ARG A 340 14.27 8.69 -1.72
N ARG A 341 13.15 9.26 -1.29
CA ARG A 341 13.01 10.72 -1.09
C ARG A 341 14.05 11.24 -0.09
N PRO A 342 14.74 12.35 -0.40
CA PRO A 342 15.65 13.00 0.55
C PRO A 342 14.97 13.23 1.91
N GLY A 343 15.66 12.89 2.99
CA GLY A 343 15.14 12.95 4.36
C GLY A 343 14.35 11.71 4.79
N LEU A 344 13.69 11.00 3.88
CA LEU A 344 13.03 9.71 4.18
C LEU A 344 13.96 8.50 3.93
N ASN A 345 15.04 8.71 3.19
CA ASN A 345 16.03 7.69 2.82
C ASN A 345 16.93 7.19 3.97
N ARG A 346 16.84 7.81 5.15
CA ARG A 346 17.53 7.39 6.38
C ARG A 346 16.61 6.77 7.41
N LEU A 347 15.31 6.68 7.11
CA LEU A 347 14.33 6.12 8.02
C LEU A 347 14.39 4.59 8.03
N PRO A 348 13.98 3.94 9.14
CA PRO A 348 13.75 2.51 9.16
C PRO A 348 12.78 2.07 8.05
N PRO A 349 12.90 0.83 7.53
CA PRO A 349 12.01 0.34 6.49
C PRO A 349 10.54 0.42 6.90
N LEU A 350 9.69 0.84 5.96
CA LEU A 350 8.25 0.72 6.08
C LEU A 350 7.84 -0.70 5.71
N VAL A 351 7.05 -1.34 6.57
CA VAL A 351 6.61 -2.70 6.37
C VAL A 351 5.14 -2.74 5.96
N PHE A 352 4.89 -3.40 4.84
CA PHE A 352 3.58 -3.81 4.35
C PHE A 352 3.52 -5.33 4.43
N LEU A 353 2.61 -5.85 5.25
CA LEU A 353 2.48 -7.28 5.47
C LEU A 353 1.01 -7.67 5.34
N ARG A 354 0.75 -8.76 4.63
CA ARG A 354 -0.55 -9.38 4.54
C ARG A 354 -0.44 -10.90 4.69
N LEU A 355 -1.07 -11.42 5.73
CA LEU A 355 -1.29 -12.85 5.95
C LEU A 355 -2.75 -13.17 5.62
N ARG A 356 -2.99 -14.02 4.64
CA ARG A 356 -4.29 -14.67 4.46
C ARG A 356 -4.26 -16.00 5.19
N ARG A 357 -5.16 -16.17 6.15
CA ARG A 357 -5.31 -17.41 6.92
C ARG A 357 -6.76 -17.84 6.96
N SER A 358 -7.05 -19.08 6.56
CA SER A 358 -8.40 -19.64 6.49
C SER A 358 -9.38 -18.70 5.76
N GLY A 359 -8.95 -18.20 4.59
CA GLY A 359 -9.72 -17.27 3.76
C GLY A 359 -9.85 -15.84 4.31
N ARG A 360 -9.13 -15.47 5.38
CA ARG A 360 -9.23 -14.14 6.01
C ARG A 360 -7.88 -13.42 6.04
N ASP A 361 -7.92 -12.18 5.59
CA ASP A 361 -6.76 -11.29 5.57
C ASP A 361 -6.49 -10.63 6.92
N TRP A 362 -5.24 -10.72 7.38
CA TRP A 362 -4.68 -10.03 8.53
C TRP A 362 -3.41 -9.26 8.16
N PRO A 363 -3.23 -8.02 8.66
CA PRO A 363 -4.24 -7.18 9.31
C PRO A 363 -5.43 -6.90 8.36
N ARG A 364 -6.66 -6.78 8.89
CA ARG A 364 -7.87 -6.55 8.05
C ARG A 364 -7.78 -5.30 7.17
N ARG A 365 -7.04 -4.28 7.63
CA ARG A 365 -6.76 -3.05 6.86
C ARG A 365 -5.27 -2.98 6.57
N GLY A 366 -4.89 -2.97 5.29
CA GLY A 366 -3.49 -2.86 4.86
C GLY A 366 -2.80 -1.56 5.27
N THR A 367 -3.54 -0.55 5.73
CA THR A 367 -2.93 0.67 6.32
C THR A 367 -2.39 0.44 7.73
N ARG A 368 -2.84 -0.60 8.46
CA ARG A 368 -2.39 -0.81 9.85
C ARG A 368 -0.95 -1.28 9.96
N SER A 369 -0.41 -1.95 8.95
CA SER A 369 1.01 -2.28 8.86
C SER A 369 1.85 -1.00 8.66
N ALA A 370 1.40 -0.09 7.80
CA ALA A 370 2.12 1.14 7.45
C ALA A 370 1.96 2.32 8.44
N VAL A 371 0.79 2.49 9.08
CA VAL A 371 0.48 3.62 10.00
C VAL A 371 1.10 3.44 11.38
N GLY A 372 1.73 2.29 11.66
CA GLY A 372 2.47 2.04 12.90
C GLY A 372 3.68 2.96 13.12
N TRP A 373 3.97 3.90 12.22
CA TRP A 373 5.18 4.74 12.24
C TRP A 373 5.40 5.50 13.56
N PHE A 374 4.36 5.77 14.36
CA PHE A 374 4.44 6.50 15.63
C PHE A 374 3.89 5.76 16.87
N GLY A 375 3.62 4.45 16.80
CA GLY A 375 2.91 3.72 17.88
C GLY A 375 3.65 2.51 18.46
N LEU A 376 3.35 2.15 19.72
CA LEU A 376 3.75 0.87 20.27
C LEU A 376 3.14 -0.27 19.44
N GLY A 377 3.98 -1.22 18.99
CA GLY A 377 3.54 -2.37 18.20
C GLY A 377 3.68 -2.28 16.70
N ARG A 378 4.45 -1.30 16.21
CA ARG A 378 4.74 -1.15 14.79
C ARG A 378 5.36 -2.40 14.19
N PHE A 379 5.11 -2.61 12.90
CA PHE A 379 5.92 -3.53 12.13
C PHE A 379 7.31 -2.91 11.93
N ARG A 380 8.34 -3.73 12.12
CA ARG A 380 9.76 -3.40 11.97
C ARG A 380 10.36 -4.44 11.05
N ALA A 381 11.34 -4.01 10.27
CA ALA A 381 12.16 -4.91 9.48
C ALA A 381 13.64 -4.65 9.74
N GLU A 382 14.39 -5.73 9.80
CA GLU A 382 15.85 -5.74 9.69
C GLU A 382 16.15 -6.32 8.31
N VAL A 383 16.34 -5.44 7.33
CA VAL A 383 16.68 -5.84 5.96
C VAL A 383 18.18 -6.12 5.92
N GLY A 384 18.58 -7.24 5.31
CA GLY A 384 19.94 -7.74 5.26
C GLY A 384 20.02 -9.05 4.47
N LEU A 385 21.24 -9.45 4.13
CA LEU A 385 21.55 -10.78 3.60
C LEU A 385 22.67 -11.41 4.44
N PRO A 386 22.72 -12.74 4.57
CA PRO A 386 21.78 -13.71 3.98
C PRO A 386 20.43 -13.77 4.73
N THR A 387 20.30 -13.09 5.87
CA THR A 387 19.08 -13.13 6.68
C THR A 387 18.46 -11.74 6.84
N TRP A 388 17.14 -11.70 6.75
CA TRP A 388 16.33 -10.54 7.11
C TRP A 388 15.11 -10.96 7.90
N SER A 389 14.55 -10.03 8.67
CA SER A 389 13.42 -10.32 9.54
C SER A 389 12.37 -9.22 9.54
N VAL A 390 11.13 -9.62 9.83
CA VAL A 390 10.01 -8.72 10.10
C VAL A 390 9.33 -9.11 11.39
N THR A 391 9.10 -8.15 12.27
CA THR A 391 8.29 -8.34 13.49
C THR A 391 7.24 -7.26 13.59
N GLY A 392 6.06 -7.57 14.08
CA GLY A 392 5.02 -6.55 14.26
C GLY A 392 3.77 -7.08 14.93
N ARG A 393 2.86 -6.18 15.30
CA ARG A 393 1.56 -6.55 15.87
C ARG A 393 0.42 -5.73 15.28
N ALA A 394 -0.76 -6.34 15.24
CA ALA A 394 -1.99 -5.66 14.90
C ALA A 394 -3.16 -6.28 15.67
N GLY A 395 -3.71 -5.51 16.61
CA GLY A 395 -4.73 -5.99 17.53
C GLY A 395 -4.16 -7.06 18.49
N PRO A 396 -4.87 -8.16 18.75
CA PRO A 396 -4.44 -9.19 19.69
C PRO A 396 -3.43 -10.18 19.07
N ARG A 397 -2.88 -9.90 17.88
CA ARG A 397 -1.92 -10.76 17.19
C ARG A 397 -0.59 -10.06 16.99
N ARG A 398 0.50 -10.82 17.14
CA ARG A 398 1.84 -10.43 16.70
C ARG A 398 2.42 -11.51 15.79
N ILE A 399 3.29 -11.09 14.88
CA ILE A 399 3.97 -11.98 13.94
C ILE A 399 5.47 -11.74 14.00
N ARG A 400 6.24 -12.81 13.85
CA ARG A 400 7.68 -12.80 13.57
C ARG A 400 7.90 -13.60 12.29
N VAL A 401 8.67 -13.03 11.38
CA VAL A 401 9.07 -13.63 10.11
C VAL A 401 10.58 -13.53 10.05
N THR A 402 11.26 -14.64 9.84
CA THR A 402 12.69 -14.69 9.58
C THR A 402 12.88 -15.37 8.24
N VAL A 403 13.62 -14.74 7.34
CA VAL A 403 13.91 -15.26 6.00
C VAL A 403 15.41 -15.46 5.87
N HIS A 404 15.82 -16.60 5.33
CA HIS A 404 17.21 -16.90 5.02
C HIS A 404 17.34 -17.18 3.52
N GLN A 405 18.13 -16.35 2.85
CA GLN A 405 18.47 -16.41 1.43
C GLN A 405 19.94 -16.85 1.31
N PRO A 406 20.21 -18.16 1.17
CA PRO A 406 21.57 -18.64 0.99
C PRO A 406 22.16 -18.10 -0.31
N GLU A 407 23.44 -17.75 -0.30
CA GLU A 407 24.12 -17.11 -1.43
C GLU A 407 24.11 -18.02 -2.67
N GLU A 408 24.25 -19.33 -2.46
CA GLU A 408 24.30 -20.35 -3.50
C GLU A 408 22.97 -20.48 -4.27
N ARG A 409 21.86 -20.02 -3.68
CA ARG A 409 20.52 -20.02 -4.29
C ARG A 409 19.98 -18.62 -4.55
N THR A 410 20.84 -17.61 -4.56
CA THR A 410 20.46 -16.21 -4.74
C THR A 410 21.08 -15.65 -6.01
N LEU A 411 20.23 -15.21 -6.94
CA LEU A 411 20.64 -14.57 -8.19
C LEU A 411 20.64 -13.05 -8.03
N ALA A 412 21.77 -12.41 -8.35
CA ALA A 412 21.90 -10.96 -8.39
C ALA A 412 21.70 -10.42 -9.80
N LEU A 413 20.69 -9.58 -10.02
CA LEU A 413 20.40 -8.95 -11.30
C LEU A 413 20.31 -7.44 -11.15
N GLU A 414 21.07 -6.74 -11.99
CA GLU A 414 20.93 -5.30 -12.22
C GLU A 414 19.71 -4.98 -13.10
N TYR A 415 19.07 -3.86 -12.81
CA TYR A 415 18.08 -3.23 -13.69
C TYR A 415 18.13 -1.70 -13.56
N THR A 416 17.49 -1.03 -14.50
CA THR A 416 17.45 0.44 -14.60
C THR A 416 16.03 0.92 -14.33
N ASP A 417 15.86 1.76 -13.32
CA ASP A 417 14.58 2.38 -13.01
C ASP A 417 14.22 3.48 -14.03
N PRO A 418 12.94 3.91 -14.12
CA PRO A 418 12.54 4.96 -15.06
C PRO A 418 13.29 6.30 -14.94
N ASP A 419 13.93 6.56 -13.79
CA ASP A 419 14.77 7.74 -13.52
C ASP A 419 16.23 7.55 -14.00
N GLY A 420 16.52 6.48 -14.75
CA GLY A 420 17.84 6.14 -15.29
C GLY A 420 18.81 5.55 -14.27
N SER A 421 18.44 5.50 -13.00
CA SER A 421 19.29 4.94 -11.97
C SER A 421 19.33 3.41 -11.99
N ARG A 422 20.38 2.85 -11.41
CA ARG A 422 20.55 1.40 -11.30
C ARG A 422 20.15 0.90 -9.92
N ALA A 423 19.66 -0.33 -9.89
CA ALA A 423 19.44 -1.09 -8.67
C ALA A 423 19.87 -2.54 -8.89
N VAL A 424 20.19 -3.22 -7.79
CA VAL A 424 20.48 -4.66 -7.78
C VAL A 424 19.38 -5.36 -7.00
N CYS A 425 18.69 -6.31 -7.63
CA CYS A 425 17.84 -7.28 -6.93
C CYS A 425 18.64 -8.56 -6.70
N ARG A 426 18.64 -9.05 -5.46
CA ARG A 426 19.15 -10.37 -5.08
C ARG A 426 17.96 -11.24 -4.73
N ASN A 427 17.51 -12.03 -5.70
CA ASN A 427 16.33 -12.87 -5.62
C ASN A 427 16.70 -14.33 -5.34
N SER A 428 15.89 -14.99 -4.51
CA SER A 428 15.89 -16.43 -4.34
C SER A 428 14.46 -16.96 -4.39
N VAL A 429 14.17 -17.84 -5.34
CA VAL A 429 12.92 -18.63 -5.40
C VAL A 429 13.03 -19.96 -4.64
N GLY A 430 14.09 -20.13 -3.85
CA GLY A 430 14.37 -21.30 -3.02
C GLY A 430 14.91 -20.91 -1.64
N ALA A 431 14.39 -19.82 -1.07
CA ALA A 431 14.75 -19.35 0.26
C ALA A 431 14.07 -20.17 1.36
N ASP A 432 14.58 -20.03 2.58
CA ASP A 432 13.94 -20.57 3.78
C ASP A 432 13.18 -19.46 4.51
N ALA A 433 12.06 -19.80 5.13
CA ALA A 433 11.32 -18.86 5.97
C ALA A 433 10.75 -19.53 7.22
N HIS A 434 10.87 -18.84 8.36
CA HIS A 434 10.24 -19.22 9.62
C HIS A 434 9.23 -18.13 10.01
N VAL A 435 7.96 -18.53 10.15
CA VAL A 435 6.85 -17.63 10.44
C VAL A 435 6.18 -18.07 11.73
N VAL A 436 6.14 -17.18 12.73
CA VAL A 436 5.46 -17.42 14.00
C VAL A 436 4.38 -16.37 14.18
N LEU A 437 3.12 -16.82 14.29
CA LEU A 437 1.97 -16.00 14.65
C LEU A 437 1.55 -16.30 16.08
N GLU A 438 1.42 -15.27 16.91
CA GLU A 438 1.04 -15.40 18.31
C GLU A 438 -0.19 -14.55 18.63
N ARG A 439 -0.98 -15.02 19.60
CA ARG A 439 -2.18 -14.32 20.10
C ARG A 439 -2.04 -13.95 21.57
N TRP A 440 -2.53 -12.76 21.92
CA TRP A 440 -2.57 -12.29 23.30
C TRP A 440 -3.77 -12.88 24.07
N TRP A 441 -3.46 -13.54 25.19
CA TRP A 441 -4.42 -14.09 26.17
C TRP A 441 -3.98 -13.78 27.62
N GLY A 442 -3.45 -12.58 27.86
CA GLY A 442 -2.74 -12.22 29.11
C GLY A 442 -1.24 -12.50 29.07
N SER A 443 -0.82 -13.40 28.18
CA SER A 443 0.54 -13.55 27.65
C SER A 443 0.46 -13.83 26.15
N TRP A 444 1.56 -13.66 25.43
CA TRP A 444 1.65 -14.08 24.03
C TRP A 444 1.80 -15.59 23.97
N ARG A 445 0.92 -16.24 23.21
CA ARG A 445 0.95 -17.69 22.99
C ARG A 445 1.01 -17.99 21.49
N PRO A 446 1.78 -19.00 21.05
CA PRO A 446 1.76 -19.46 19.67
C PRO A 446 0.33 -19.77 19.22
N GLU A 447 -0.10 -19.15 18.12
CA GLU A 447 -1.36 -19.42 17.44
C GLU A 447 -1.10 -20.30 16.20
N SER A 448 -0.01 -20.07 15.48
CA SER A 448 0.43 -20.87 14.34
C SER A 448 1.92 -20.66 14.08
N GLU A 449 2.56 -21.67 13.51
CA GLU A 449 3.98 -21.67 13.14
C GLU A 449 4.15 -22.38 11.80
N TRP A 450 4.94 -21.79 10.90
CA TRP A 450 5.25 -22.34 9.59
C TRP A 450 6.75 -22.31 9.36
N THR A 451 7.26 -23.40 8.79
CA THR A 451 8.65 -23.51 8.34
C THR A 451 8.65 -23.89 6.87
N LEU A 452 9.20 -23.01 6.05
CA LEU A 452 9.41 -23.22 4.62
C LEU A 452 10.89 -23.52 4.42
N ARG A 453 11.20 -24.61 3.74
CA ARG A 453 12.57 -25.04 3.43
C ARG A 453 12.73 -25.09 1.92
N GLY A 454 13.47 -24.14 1.35
CA GLY A 454 13.68 -24.05 -0.10
C GLY A 454 12.43 -23.71 -0.92
N THR A 455 11.37 -23.21 -0.29
CA THR A 455 10.07 -22.93 -0.95
C THR A 455 9.57 -21.51 -0.75
N ALA A 456 10.31 -20.68 0.01
CA ALA A 456 9.99 -19.27 0.13
C ALA A 456 10.57 -18.51 -1.08
N HIS A 457 9.78 -17.59 -1.63
CA HIS A 457 10.24 -16.69 -2.69
C HIS A 457 10.57 -15.36 -2.04
N ALA A 458 11.85 -14.99 -2.06
CA ALA A 458 12.34 -13.84 -1.34
C ALA A 458 13.32 -13.03 -2.18
N GLU A 459 13.34 -11.72 -1.97
CA GLU A 459 14.38 -10.86 -2.53
C GLU A 459 14.80 -9.80 -1.54
N VAL A 460 16.05 -9.36 -1.68
CA VAL A 460 16.57 -8.13 -1.09
C VAL A 460 17.20 -7.32 -2.20
N GLY A 461 16.90 -6.03 -2.25
CA GLY A 461 17.57 -5.18 -3.19
C GLY A 461 17.90 -3.80 -2.66
N GLU A 462 18.80 -3.15 -3.39
CA GLU A 462 19.38 -1.88 -3.04
C GLU A 462 19.75 -1.08 -4.28
N ARG A 463 19.84 0.24 -4.06
CA ARG A 463 20.28 1.23 -5.04
C ARG A 463 21.54 1.92 -4.57
#